data_AF-A0A0F9TY94-F1
#
_entry.id   AF-A0A0F9TY94-F1
#
_cell.length_a   1.000
_cell.length_b   1.000
_cell.length_c   1.000
_cell.angle_alpha   90.00
_cell.angle_beta   90.00
_cell.angle_gamma   90.00
#
_symmetry.space_group_name_H-M   'P 1'
#
loop_
_entity.id
_entity.type
_entity.pdbx_description
1 polymer ?
#
loop_
_entity_poly.entity_id
_entity_poly.type
_entity_poly.pdbx_seq_one_letter_code
_entity_poly.pdbx_strand_id
1 'polypeptide(L)'
;MEDPKAVTRLVPRKSAKIEVMPLASRGASLPHGTMGMDGKVTRDLASKPWRGKEEREIAKLRGQARSNPAGFPGRLLGFMFTQAGHHNFESLNDDQRAVVVSSMLAADVLYMYIYLRYLCIGKDVRLNIVCDRCGRGFPFTADLETLDVKCVENPEDAEWTYELSDPFKLRGEIVEALEMVPMPWATMENTIRNAAKDGLENSSIKMDVMLGCIRFRSKDQKGDLVEHTLRPEDLDEMSKRDIEILTERIEANGIGPDMQVTGRCPSCAGTFVHNLEWGYDNFFGSSSQPSAAGSS
;
A
#
# COMPACT_ATOMS: atom_id res chain seq x y z
N MET A 1 -36.27 16.90 27.23
CA MET A 1 -35.00 17.64 27.14
C MET A 1 -33.97 16.63 26.71
N GLU A 2 -33.61 16.63 25.42
CA GLU A 2 -32.47 15.84 24.95
C GLU A 2 -31.20 16.56 25.44
N ASP A 3 -30.34 15.84 26.14
CA ASP A 3 -29.03 16.33 26.56
C ASP A 3 -28.25 16.76 25.30
N PRO A 4 -27.62 17.95 25.27
CA PRO A 4 -26.80 18.36 24.14
C PRO A 4 -25.69 17.33 23.92
N LYS A 5 -25.79 16.58 22.83
CA LYS A 5 -24.81 15.56 22.46
C LYS A 5 -23.43 16.22 22.34
N ALA A 6 -22.45 15.62 23.01
CA ALA A 6 -21.07 16.09 23.00
C ALA A 6 -20.53 16.11 21.55
N VAL A 7 -20.01 17.26 21.13
CA VAL A 7 -19.26 17.37 19.87
C VAL A 7 -17.83 16.97 20.15
N THR A 8 -17.38 15.87 19.56
CA THR A 8 -15.98 15.43 19.65
C THR A 8 -15.15 16.26 18.68
N ARG A 9 -14.51 17.32 19.17
CA ARG A 9 -13.53 18.08 18.38
C ARG A 9 -12.17 17.44 18.47
N LEU A 10 -11.70 16.88 17.36
CA LEU A 10 -10.31 16.46 17.21
C LEU A 10 -9.41 17.69 17.12
N VAL A 11 -8.25 17.63 17.76
CA VAL A 11 -7.20 18.65 17.59
C VAL A 11 -6.48 18.34 16.28
N PRO A 12 -6.44 19.24 15.29
CA PRO A 12 -5.77 18.99 14.03
C PRO A 12 -4.29 18.65 14.24
N ARG A 13 -3.86 17.47 13.79
CA ARG A 13 -2.43 17.14 13.71
C ARG A 13 -1.85 17.72 12.42
N LYS A 14 -0.79 18.52 12.52
CA LYS A 14 0.02 18.87 11.35
C LYS A 14 0.78 17.63 10.92
N SER A 15 0.70 17.26 9.64
CA SER A 15 1.56 16.21 9.09
C SER A 15 3.02 16.61 9.31
N ALA A 16 3.81 15.69 9.85
CA ALA A 16 5.24 15.93 10.02
C ALA A 16 5.97 15.75 8.67
N LYS A 17 7.29 15.88 8.72
CA LYS A 17 8.14 15.90 7.54
C LYS A 17 8.26 14.49 6.94
N ILE A 18 7.47 14.22 5.89
CA ILE A 18 7.70 13.08 5.00
C ILE A 18 9.00 13.33 4.23
N GLU A 19 9.95 12.40 4.33
CA GLU A 19 11.16 12.42 3.52
C GLU A 19 10.95 11.61 2.25
N VAL A 20 11.39 12.13 1.11
CA VAL A 20 11.38 11.41 -0.16
C VAL A 20 12.81 11.06 -0.53
N MET A 21 13.08 9.78 -0.77
CA MET A 21 14.40 9.32 -1.19
C MET A 21 14.30 8.19 -2.23
N PRO A 22 15.30 8.01 -3.10
CA PRO A 22 15.32 6.89 -4.02
C PRO A 22 15.43 5.54 -3.29
N LEU A 23 14.84 4.49 -3.85
CA LEU A 23 14.90 3.11 -3.32
C LEU A 23 16.33 2.64 -3.04
N ALA A 24 17.27 2.96 -3.93
CA ALA A 24 18.68 2.59 -3.74
C ALA A 24 19.30 3.25 -2.50
N SER A 25 18.86 4.47 -2.15
CA SER A 25 19.31 5.16 -0.95
C SER A 25 18.65 4.59 0.31
N ARG A 26 17.42 4.09 0.19
CA ARG A 26 16.68 3.50 1.32
C ARG A 26 17.24 2.15 1.77
N GLY A 27 17.62 1.29 0.82
CA GLY A 27 18.26 0.01 1.09
C GLY A 27 17.38 -0.96 1.91
N ALA A 28 17.98 -1.71 2.83
CA ALA A 28 17.29 -2.74 3.61
C ALA A 28 16.48 -2.18 4.80
N SER A 29 15.70 -1.11 4.59
CA SER A 29 14.99 -0.41 5.65
C SER A 29 13.54 -0.07 5.28
N LEU A 30 12.58 -0.52 6.09
CA LEU A 30 11.13 -0.28 5.91
C LEU A 30 10.77 1.22 5.94
N PRO A 31 10.01 1.77 4.98
CA PRO A 31 9.66 3.20 4.94
C PRO A 31 8.99 3.74 6.20
N HIS A 32 8.12 2.94 6.82
CA HIS A 32 7.46 3.27 8.08
C HIS A 32 8.13 2.54 9.25
N GLY A 33 8.22 1.21 9.16
CA GLY A 33 8.74 0.35 10.21
C GLY A 33 7.66 -0.27 11.09
N THR A 34 8.08 -1.16 11.97
CA THR A 34 7.20 -1.83 12.93
C THR A 34 7.57 -1.48 14.36
N MET A 35 6.55 -1.31 15.20
CA MET A 35 6.71 -1.02 16.62
C MET A 35 6.98 -2.32 17.39
N GLY A 36 8.14 -2.42 18.03
CA GLY A 36 8.47 -3.54 18.90
C GLY A 36 7.69 -3.51 20.23
N MET A 37 7.76 -4.61 20.98
CA MET A 37 7.16 -4.69 22.33
C MET A 37 7.80 -3.71 23.32
N ASP A 38 9.02 -3.24 23.05
CA ASP A 38 9.73 -2.24 23.82
C ASP A 38 9.35 -0.79 23.45
N GLY A 39 8.39 -0.62 22.53
CA GLY A 39 7.97 0.68 22.02
C GLY A 39 8.99 1.34 21.09
N LYS A 40 10.00 0.62 20.63
CA LYS A 40 10.95 1.13 19.64
C LYS A 40 10.52 0.79 18.22
N VAL A 41 10.74 1.74 17.33
CA VAL A 41 10.51 1.54 15.90
C VAL A 41 11.71 0.84 15.30
N THR A 42 11.44 -0.27 14.63
CA THR A 42 12.45 -1.10 13.96
C THR A 42 12.14 -1.16 12.47
N ARG A 43 13.18 -1.12 11.64
CA ARG A 43 13.02 -0.99 10.19
C ARG A 43 13.83 -2.00 9.39
N ASP A 44 14.66 -2.79 10.05
CA ASP A 44 15.58 -3.68 9.37
C ASP A 44 14.86 -4.74 8.53
N LEU A 45 15.40 -4.99 7.34
CA LEU A 45 14.98 -6.06 6.46
C LEU A 45 16.12 -7.04 6.25
N ALA A 46 15.81 -8.33 6.30
CA ALA A 46 16.72 -9.37 5.84
C ALA A 46 15.95 -10.39 5.03
N SER A 47 16.52 -10.82 3.91
CA SER A 47 15.97 -11.86 3.04
C SER A 47 16.98 -12.96 2.81
N LYS A 48 16.46 -14.16 2.54
CA LYS A 48 17.30 -15.27 2.11
C LYS A 48 17.56 -15.19 0.60
N PRO A 49 18.67 -15.75 0.09
CA PRO A 49 18.92 -15.80 -1.34
C PRO A 49 17.81 -16.53 -2.09
N TRP A 50 17.31 -15.96 -3.18
CA TRP A 50 16.35 -16.61 -4.07
C TRP A 50 17.08 -17.50 -5.06
N ARG A 51 17.05 -18.82 -4.83
CA ARG A 51 17.65 -19.82 -5.73
C ARG A 51 16.55 -20.71 -6.33
N GLY A 52 16.95 -21.66 -7.16
CA GLY A 52 15.99 -22.60 -7.79
C GLY A 52 15.23 -23.50 -6.80
N LYS A 53 15.70 -23.66 -5.55
CA LYS A 53 14.92 -24.32 -4.50
C LYS A 53 13.75 -23.42 -4.06
N GLU A 54 14.02 -22.14 -3.83
CA GLU A 54 13.04 -21.13 -3.43
C GLU A 54 12.02 -20.90 -4.55
N GLU A 55 12.46 -20.80 -5.81
CA GLU A 55 11.56 -20.66 -6.97
C GLU A 55 10.53 -21.79 -7.05
N ARG A 56 10.95 -23.04 -6.81
CA ARG A 56 10.04 -24.19 -6.81
C ARG A 56 9.03 -24.12 -5.68
N GLU A 57 9.40 -23.60 -4.52
CA GLU A 57 8.48 -23.45 -3.40
C GLU A 57 7.49 -22.30 -3.65
N ILE A 58 7.98 -21.19 -4.19
CA ILE A 58 7.16 -20.04 -4.60
C ILE A 58 6.13 -20.46 -5.65
N ALA A 59 6.51 -21.30 -6.61
CA ALA A 59 5.57 -21.88 -7.57
C ALA A 59 4.45 -22.69 -6.89
N LYS A 60 4.73 -23.43 -5.81
CA LYS A 60 3.70 -24.11 -5.02
C LYS A 60 2.81 -23.12 -4.28
N LEU A 61 3.39 -22.12 -3.60
CA LEU A 61 2.64 -21.06 -2.90
C LEU A 61 1.69 -20.34 -3.87
N ARG A 62 2.15 -20.05 -5.08
CA ARG A 62 1.34 -19.47 -6.16
C ARG A 62 0.21 -20.40 -6.59
N GLY A 63 0.48 -21.70 -6.71
CA GLY A 63 -0.54 -22.72 -6.98
C GLY A 63 -1.63 -22.76 -5.90
N GLN A 64 -1.24 -22.66 -4.63
CA GLN A 64 -2.17 -22.62 -3.48
C GLN A 64 -2.97 -21.32 -3.43
N ALA A 65 -2.39 -20.20 -3.85
CA ALA A 65 -3.04 -18.89 -3.84
C ALA A 65 -3.92 -18.62 -5.07
N ARG A 66 -4.14 -19.60 -5.97
CA ARG A 66 -4.97 -19.40 -7.18
C ARG A 66 -6.39 -18.91 -6.88
N SER A 67 -6.99 -19.36 -5.77
CA SER A 67 -8.33 -18.93 -5.33
C SER A 67 -8.33 -17.60 -4.59
N ASN A 68 -7.17 -17.10 -4.17
CA ASN A 68 -7.00 -15.81 -3.52
C ASN A 68 -5.67 -15.15 -3.94
N PRO A 69 -5.59 -14.61 -5.16
CA PRO A 69 -4.37 -14.00 -5.68
C PRO A 69 -3.85 -12.86 -4.79
N ALA A 70 -4.75 -12.14 -4.12
CA ALA A 70 -4.41 -11.04 -3.23
C ALA A 70 -3.59 -11.48 -2.01
N GLY A 71 -3.71 -12.74 -1.55
CA GLY A 71 -2.92 -13.26 -0.43
C GLY A 71 -1.55 -13.82 -0.83
N PHE A 72 -1.22 -13.84 -2.12
CA PHE A 72 0.05 -14.36 -2.58
C PHE A 72 1.26 -13.49 -2.17
N PRO A 73 1.24 -12.15 -2.28
CA PRO A 73 2.34 -11.31 -1.81
C PRO A 73 2.67 -11.56 -0.34
N GLY A 74 1.68 -11.68 0.54
CA GLY A 74 1.89 -12.00 1.95
C GLY A 74 2.65 -13.31 2.16
N ARG A 75 2.27 -14.36 1.42
CA ARG A 75 2.96 -15.67 1.48
C ARG A 75 4.37 -15.63 0.90
N LEU A 76 4.55 -14.95 -0.24
CA LEU A 76 5.87 -14.79 -0.87
C LEU A 76 6.84 -14.08 0.07
N LEU A 77 6.41 -12.95 0.65
CA LEU A 77 7.23 -12.15 1.54
C LEU A 77 7.51 -12.88 2.86
N GLY A 78 6.49 -13.52 3.43
CA GLY A 78 6.64 -14.40 4.60
C GLY A 78 7.65 -15.51 4.37
N PHE A 79 7.69 -16.09 3.17
CA PHE A 79 8.67 -17.13 2.82
C PHE A 79 10.08 -16.56 2.57
N MET A 80 10.21 -15.44 1.87
CA MET A 80 11.50 -14.94 1.38
C MET A 80 12.26 -14.07 2.38
N PHE A 81 11.57 -13.34 3.26
CA PHE A 81 12.22 -12.56 4.30
C PHE A 81 12.49 -13.41 5.54
N THR A 82 13.67 -13.23 6.13
CA THR A 82 14.04 -13.81 7.43
C THR A 82 13.75 -12.82 8.57
N GLN A 83 13.74 -11.52 8.27
CA GLN A 83 13.41 -10.45 9.21
C GLN A 83 12.64 -9.31 8.55
N ALA A 84 11.65 -8.77 9.25
CA ALA A 84 10.95 -7.54 8.89
C ALA A 84 10.66 -6.69 10.14
N GLY A 85 11.41 -5.61 10.32
CA GLY A 85 11.42 -4.82 11.56
C GLY A 85 11.77 -5.69 12.77
N HIS A 86 10.92 -5.72 13.79
CA HIS A 86 11.13 -6.49 15.01
C HIS A 86 10.74 -7.97 14.87
N HIS A 87 10.13 -8.36 13.75
CA HIS A 87 9.68 -9.72 13.54
C HIS A 87 10.79 -10.60 12.95
N ASN A 88 11.11 -11.69 13.64
CA ASN A 88 11.98 -12.75 13.13
C ASN A 88 11.14 -13.84 12.47
N PHE A 89 11.06 -13.84 11.14
CA PHE A 89 10.23 -14.78 10.38
C PHE A 89 10.76 -16.22 10.45
N GLU A 90 12.04 -16.44 10.72
CA GLU A 90 12.58 -17.81 10.86
C GLU A 90 12.03 -18.54 12.07
N SER A 91 11.62 -17.79 13.10
CA SER A 91 11.00 -18.33 14.33
C SER A 91 9.50 -18.63 14.19
N LEU A 92 8.89 -18.19 13.08
CA LEU A 92 7.45 -18.28 12.84
C LEU A 92 7.14 -19.40 11.83
N ASN A 93 5.97 -20.02 11.98
CA ASN A 93 5.42 -20.90 10.94
C ASN A 93 4.77 -20.09 9.80
N ASP A 94 4.36 -20.78 8.74
CA ASP A 94 3.85 -20.12 7.52
C ASP A 94 2.58 -19.29 7.74
N ASP A 95 1.66 -19.76 8.60
CA ASP A 95 0.43 -19.01 8.92
C ASP A 95 0.74 -17.77 9.75
N GLN A 96 1.65 -17.88 10.72
CA GLN A 96 2.11 -16.74 11.53
C GLN A 96 2.80 -15.69 10.68
N ARG A 97 3.65 -16.10 9.72
CA ARG A 97 4.31 -15.18 8.77
C ARG A 97 3.28 -14.43 7.94
N ALA A 98 2.28 -15.13 7.41
CA ALA A 98 1.22 -14.50 6.63
C ALA A 98 0.43 -13.49 7.46
N VAL A 99 0.07 -13.83 8.70
CA VAL A 99 -0.62 -12.91 9.63
C VAL A 99 0.22 -11.67 9.91
N VAL A 100 1.52 -11.84 10.16
CA VAL A 100 2.42 -10.69 10.38
C VAL A 100 2.41 -9.78 9.17
N VAL A 101 2.61 -10.29 7.95
CA VAL A 101 2.60 -9.46 6.73
C VAL A 101 1.23 -8.81 6.51
N SER A 102 0.12 -9.51 6.73
CA SER A 102 -1.24 -8.92 6.65
C SER A 102 -1.47 -7.80 7.67
N SER A 103 -0.78 -7.81 8.82
CA SER A 103 -0.87 -6.75 9.83
C SER A 103 0.05 -5.56 9.59
N MET A 104 1.00 -5.66 8.64
CA MET A 104 1.88 -4.55 8.28
C MET A 104 1.12 -3.50 7.46
N LEU A 105 1.70 -2.30 7.35
CA LEU A 105 1.18 -1.27 6.47
C LEU A 105 1.45 -1.62 5.00
N ALA A 106 0.53 -1.22 4.11
CA ALA A 106 0.65 -1.47 2.68
C ALA A 106 1.95 -0.88 2.09
N ALA A 107 2.38 0.28 2.59
CA ALA A 107 3.63 0.92 2.23
C ALA A 107 4.86 0.04 2.47
N ASP A 108 4.94 -0.57 3.64
CA ASP A 108 6.05 -1.44 4.04
C ASP A 108 6.02 -2.76 3.24
N VAL A 109 4.83 -3.32 3.02
CA VAL A 109 4.67 -4.56 2.24
C VAL A 109 5.03 -4.35 0.77
N LEU A 110 4.56 -3.28 0.15
CA LEU A 110 4.93 -2.91 -1.22
C LEU A 110 6.43 -2.64 -1.34
N TYR A 111 7.01 -1.95 -0.36
CA TYR A 111 8.46 -1.74 -0.32
C TYR A 111 9.24 -3.06 -0.27
N MET A 112 8.88 -3.97 0.64
CA MET A 112 9.49 -5.30 0.72
C MET A 112 9.38 -6.06 -0.60
N TYR A 113 8.25 -5.97 -1.27
CA TYR A 113 7.99 -6.64 -2.55
C TYR A 113 8.89 -6.11 -3.68
N ILE A 114 9.03 -4.79 -3.82
CA ILE A 114 9.93 -4.17 -4.80
C ILE A 114 11.39 -4.45 -4.44
N TYR A 115 11.75 -4.32 -3.17
CA TYR A 115 13.12 -4.55 -2.70
C TYR A 115 13.54 -6.00 -2.92
N LEU A 116 12.66 -6.98 -2.69
CA LEU A 116 12.92 -8.38 -3.00
C LEU A 116 13.22 -8.59 -4.49
N ARG A 117 12.42 -7.97 -5.36
CA ARG A 117 12.64 -8.02 -6.81
C ARG A 117 13.96 -7.37 -7.20
N TYR A 118 14.28 -6.22 -6.62
CA TYR A 118 15.56 -5.54 -6.79
C TYR A 118 16.74 -6.46 -6.45
N LEU A 119 16.68 -7.14 -5.32
CA LEU A 119 17.74 -8.05 -4.86
C LEU A 119 17.89 -9.31 -5.72
N CYS A 120 16.78 -9.87 -6.19
CA CYS A 120 16.79 -11.22 -6.77
C CYS A 120 16.95 -11.22 -8.30
N ILE A 121 16.46 -10.16 -8.95
CA ILE A 121 16.43 -10.05 -10.42
C ILE A 121 17.32 -8.89 -10.88
N GLY A 122 17.36 -7.80 -10.12
CA GLY A 122 18.08 -6.58 -10.47
C GLY A 122 17.16 -5.37 -10.51
N LYS A 123 17.63 -4.26 -11.07
CA LYS A 123 16.91 -2.97 -11.05
C LYS A 123 16.01 -2.69 -12.25
N ASP A 124 16.27 -3.31 -13.38
CA ASP A 124 15.61 -2.98 -14.65
C ASP A 124 14.26 -3.70 -14.80
N VAL A 125 13.15 -2.99 -14.89
CA VAL A 125 11.81 -3.55 -15.17
C VAL A 125 11.42 -3.23 -16.61
N ARG A 126 11.19 -4.26 -17.43
CA ARG A 126 10.77 -4.08 -18.82
C ARG A 126 9.25 -3.95 -18.90
N LEU A 127 8.79 -2.90 -19.57
CA LEU A 127 7.39 -2.52 -19.73
C LEU A 127 7.08 -2.28 -21.21
N ASN A 128 5.84 -2.52 -21.62
CA ASN A 128 5.32 -2.08 -22.91
C ASN A 128 4.34 -0.94 -22.65
N ILE A 129 4.72 0.28 -23.02
CA ILE A 129 3.95 1.49 -22.72
C ILE A 129 3.22 1.93 -23.98
N VAL A 130 1.93 2.23 -23.85
CA VAL A 130 1.13 2.89 -24.89
C VAL A 130 1.11 4.39 -24.57
N CYS A 131 1.54 5.23 -25.51
CA CYS A 131 1.51 6.67 -25.29
C CYS A 131 0.08 7.22 -25.40
N ASP A 132 -0.42 7.84 -24.33
CA ASP A 132 -1.77 8.44 -24.30
C ASP A 132 -1.97 9.58 -25.31
N ARG A 133 -0.88 10.21 -25.79
CA ARG A 133 -0.97 11.32 -26.75
C ARG A 133 -1.07 10.88 -28.21
N CYS A 134 -0.37 9.81 -28.60
CA CYS A 134 -0.29 9.38 -29.99
C CYS A 134 -0.72 7.93 -30.24
N GLY A 135 -1.10 7.19 -29.19
CA GLY A 135 -1.58 5.81 -29.24
C GLY A 135 -0.53 4.76 -29.57
N ARG A 136 0.73 5.14 -29.78
CA ARG A 136 1.79 4.19 -30.17
C ARG A 136 2.37 3.47 -28.95
N GLY A 137 2.46 2.15 -29.07
CA GLY A 137 3.16 1.28 -28.12
C GLY A 137 4.69 1.32 -28.32
N PHE A 138 5.47 1.27 -27.24
CA PHE A 138 6.92 1.16 -27.28
C PHE A 138 7.48 0.43 -26.05
N PRO A 139 8.61 -0.28 -26.18
CA PRO A 139 9.29 -0.87 -25.04
C PRO A 139 9.93 0.23 -24.19
N PHE A 140 9.84 0.08 -22.87
CA PHE A 140 10.45 0.97 -21.89
C PHE A 140 11.09 0.14 -20.78
N THR A 141 12.24 0.58 -20.28
CA THR A 141 12.89 -0.04 -19.12
C THR A 141 12.87 0.96 -17.98
N ALA A 142 12.12 0.66 -16.92
CA ALA A 142 12.13 1.42 -15.70
C ALA A 142 13.32 1.00 -14.82
N ASP A 143 13.96 1.97 -14.17
CA ASP A 143 15.01 1.72 -13.17
C ASP A 143 14.40 1.82 -11.75
N LEU A 144 14.38 0.70 -11.03
CA LEU A 144 13.86 0.67 -9.66
C LEU A 144 14.74 1.41 -8.66
N GLU A 145 16.03 1.64 -8.94
CA GLU A 145 16.91 2.37 -8.03
C GLU A 145 16.47 3.82 -7.85
N THR A 146 15.83 4.39 -8.87
CA THR A 146 15.36 5.77 -8.90
C THR A 146 13.91 5.93 -8.45
N LEU A 147 13.26 4.85 -8.02
CA LEU A 147 11.88 4.90 -7.54
C LEU A 147 11.84 5.73 -6.24
N ASP A 148 11.00 6.76 -6.21
CA ASP A 148 10.84 7.58 -5.01
C ASP A 148 10.14 6.77 -3.91
N VAL A 149 10.64 6.89 -2.69
CA VAL A 149 10.11 6.22 -1.51
C VAL A 149 9.86 7.27 -0.43
N LYS A 150 8.58 7.48 -0.12
CA LYS A 150 8.13 8.36 0.95
C LYS A 150 8.29 7.65 2.30
N CYS A 151 9.11 8.21 3.17
CA CYS A 151 9.49 7.64 4.46
C CYS A 151 9.13 8.59 5.60
N VAL A 152 8.95 8.01 6.80
CA VAL A 152 8.75 8.77 8.04
C VAL A 152 9.72 8.33 9.11
N GLU A 153 10.21 9.29 9.91
CA GLU A 153 11.11 9.01 11.03
C GLU A 153 10.33 8.49 12.25
N ASN A 154 9.13 9.02 12.51
CA ASN A 154 8.23 8.52 13.53
C ASN A 154 6.93 8.02 12.89
N PRO A 155 6.39 6.84 13.28
CA PRO A 155 5.13 6.32 12.78
C PRO A 155 3.97 7.31 12.83
N GLU A 156 3.89 8.10 13.91
CA GLU A 156 2.84 9.10 14.12
C GLU A 156 2.88 10.23 13.09
N ASP A 157 4.02 10.46 12.43
CA ASP A 157 4.19 11.49 11.40
C ASP A 157 3.39 11.17 10.12
N ALA A 158 3.00 9.90 9.94
CA ALA A 158 2.16 9.46 8.84
C ALA A 158 0.66 9.57 9.15
N GLU A 159 0.29 9.93 10.38
CA GLU A 159 -1.09 10.20 10.79
C GLU A 159 -1.43 11.67 10.56
N TRP A 160 -2.65 11.95 10.11
CA TRP A 160 -3.10 13.33 9.86
C TRP A 160 -4.61 13.48 10.13
N THR A 161 -5.12 14.70 10.13
CA THR A 161 -6.55 14.97 10.37
C THR A 161 -7.18 15.59 9.12
N TYR A 162 -8.33 15.06 8.70
CA TYR A 162 -9.15 15.65 7.65
C TYR A 162 -10.37 16.35 8.26
N GLU A 163 -10.49 17.66 8.07
CA GLU A 163 -11.68 18.42 8.46
C GLU A 163 -12.75 18.28 7.37
N LEU A 164 -13.95 17.81 7.75
CA LEU A 164 -15.05 17.59 6.82
C LEU A 164 -15.68 18.93 6.43
N SER A 165 -15.94 19.10 5.13
CA SER A 165 -16.65 20.28 4.64
C SER A 165 -18.14 20.27 4.98
N ASP A 166 -18.72 19.07 5.08
CA ASP A 166 -20.10 18.83 5.51
C ASP A 166 -20.10 17.76 6.62
N PRO A 167 -20.17 18.16 7.91
CA PRO A 167 -20.23 17.22 9.02
C PRO A 167 -21.45 16.30 8.90
N PHE A 168 -21.24 15.00 9.04
CA PHE A 168 -22.32 14.01 8.96
C PHE A 168 -22.45 13.23 10.26
N LYS A 169 -23.58 12.53 10.40
CA LYS A 169 -23.89 11.76 11.60
C LYS A 169 -23.37 10.34 11.46
N LEU A 170 -22.35 9.99 12.23
CA LEU A 170 -21.82 8.63 12.31
C LEU A 170 -22.24 8.00 13.63
N ARG A 171 -23.04 6.93 13.58
CA ARG A 171 -23.46 6.14 14.76
C ARG A 171 -24.05 6.97 15.91
N GLY A 172 -24.70 8.09 15.60
CA GLY A 172 -25.34 8.94 16.60
C GLY A 172 -24.58 10.21 16.97
N GLU A 173 -23.31 10.32 16.58
CA GLU A 173 -22.42 11.46 16.82
C GLU A 173 -22.25 12.29 15.55
N ILE A 174 -22.08 13.60 15.69
CA ILE A 174 -21.74 14.49 14.58
C ILE A 174 -20.23 14.47 14.43
N VAL A 175 -19.75 14.07 13.26
CA VAL A 175 -18.32 13.99 12.95
C VAL A 175 -17.94 15.21 12.14
N GLU A 176 -17.09 16.07 12.71
CA GLU A 176 -16.57 17.28 12.04
C GLU A 176 -15.19 17.03 11.41
N ALA A 177 -14.48 15.99 11.85
CA ALA A 177 -13.15 15.64 11.35
C ALA A 177 -12.87 14.13 11.47
N LEU A 178 -11.99 13.62 10.62
CA LEU A 178 -11.56 12.22 10.58
C LEU A 178 -10.08 12.12 10.94
N GLU A 179 -9.71 11.17 11.81
CA GLU A 179 -8.31 10.78 11.99
C GLU A 179 -7.91 9.85 10.85
N MET A 180 -6.83 10.22 10.16
CA MET A 180 -6.34 9.53 8.99
C MET A 180 -5.03 8.82 9.32
N VAL A 181 -4.90 7.58 8.85
CA VAL A 181 -3.77 6.70 9.09
C VAL A 181 -3.31 6.05 7.79
N PRO A 182 -2.05 5.60 7.70
CA PRO A 182 -1.61 4.78 6.58
C PRO A 182 -2.42 3.49 6.45
N MET A 183 -2.68 3.08 5.22
CA MET A 183 -3.49 1.90 4.92
C MET A 183 -2.81 0.60 5.39
N PRO A 184 -3.51 -0.25 6.16
CA PRO A 184 -3.07 -1.61 6.45
C PRO A 184 -3.03 -2.47 5.18
N TRP A 185 -2.07 -3.39 5.09
CA TRP A 185 -1.97 -4.32 3.96
C TRP A 185 -3.21 -5.23 3.85
N ALA A 186 -3.76 -5.71 4.96
CA ALA A 186 -5.00 -6.48 4.95
C ALA A 186 -6.16 -5.76 4.24
N THR A 187 -6.24 -4.43 4.34
CA THR A 187 -7.25 -3.65 3.61
C THR A 187 -6.99 -3.71 2.11
N MET A 188 -5.75 -3.44 1.68
CA MET A 188 -5.34 -3.55 0.28
C MET A 188 -5.63 -4.96 -0.30
N GLU A 189 -5.29 -6.02 0.43
CA GLU A 189 -5.59 -7.41 0.03
C GLU A 189 -7.08 -7.64 -0.17
N ASN A 190 -7.92 -7.07 0.69
CA ASN A 190 -9.37 -7.17 0.57
C ASN A 190 -9.88 -6.38 -0.62
N THR A 191 -9.39 -5.16 -0.85
CA THR A 191 -9.75 -4.34 -2.02
C THR A 191 -9.43 -5.08 -3.33
N ILE A 192 -8.24 -5.65 -3.46
CA ILE A 192 -7.84 -6.42 -4.66
C ILE A 192 -8.75 -7.65 -4.84
N ARG A 193 -9.06 -8.34 -3.74
CA ARG A 193 -9.91 -9.53 -3.76
C ARG A 193 -11.35 -9.20 -4.17
N ASN A 194 -11.89 -8.08 -3.70
CA ASN A 194 -13.22 -7.61 -4.04
C ASN A 194 -13.28 -7.17 -5.50
N ALA A 195 -12.30 -6.38 -5.96
CA ALA A 195 -12.20 -5.96 -7.35
C ALA A 195 -12.12 -7.14 -8.35
N ALA A 196 -11.49 -8.25 -7.94
CA ALA A 196 -11.44 -9.47 -8.75
C ALA A 196 -12.78 -10.23 -8.81
N LYS A 197 -13.67 -10.08 -7.82
CA LYS A 197 -14.96 -10.77 -7.73
C LYS A 197 -16.08 -10.00 -8.42
N ASP A 198 -16.16 -8.70 -8.17
CA ASP A 198 -17.34 -7.89 -8.51
C ASP A 198 -17.23 -7.24 -9.89
N GLY A 199 -16.10 -7.45 -10.59
CA GLY A 199 -15.71 -6.60 -11.70
C GLY A 199 -15.20 -5.25 -11.18
N LEU A 200 -14.37 -4.56 -11.97
CA LEU A 200 -13.73 -3.30 -11.58
C LEU A 200 -14.74 -2.14 -11.49
N GLU A 201 -15.68 -2.17 -10.55
CA GLU A 201 -16.46 -0.98 -10.20
C GLU A 201 -15.58 -0.02 -9.39
N ASN A 202 -15.08 1.02 -10.04
CA ASN A 202 -14.15 1.99 -9.45
C ASN A 202 -14.66 2.66 -8.15
N SER A 203 -15.97 2.70 -7.92
CA SER A 203 -16.56 3.25 -6.70
C SER A 203 -16.26 2.41 -5.46
N SER A 204 -16.23 1.08 -5.55
CA SER A 204 -16.00 0.21 -4.39
C SER A 204 -14.56 0.31 -3.89
N ILE A 205 -13.60 0.42 -4.81
CA ILE A 205 -12.16 0.53 -4.49
C ILE A 205 -11.86 1.80 -3.69
N LYS A 206 -12.40 2.96 -4.10
CA LYS A 206 -12.20 4.22 -3.36
C LYS A 206 -12.72 4.11 -1.93
N MET A 207 -13.92 3.52 -1.75
CA MET A 207 -14.52 3.34 -0.43
C MET A 207 -13.68 2.41 0.44
N ASP A 208 -13.23 1.27 -0.09
CA ASP A 208 -12.38 0.33 0.66
C ASP A 208 -11.07 0.98 1.12
N VAL A 209 -10.44 1.77 0.23
CA VAL A 209 -9.24 2.54 0.55
C VAL A 209 -9.49 3.54 1.67
N MET A 210 -10.59 4.31 1.60
CA MET A 210 -10.96 5.25 2.66
C MET A 210 -11.22 4.54 3.99
N LEU A 211 -11.99 3.44 3.99
CA LEU A 211 -12.26 2.65 5.20
C LEU A 211 -10.96 2.14 5.85
N GLY A 212 -9.97 1.77 5.04
CA GLY A 212 -8.65 1.36 5.53
C GLY A 212 -7.81 2.49 6.11
N CYS A 213 -8.06 3.74 5.71
CA CYS A 213 -7.27 4.89 6.12
C CYS A 213 -7.94 5.74 7.19
N ILE A 214 -9.19 5.49 7.55
CA ILE A 214 -9.90 6.24 8.60
C ILE A 214 -9.84 5.46 9.91
N ARG A 215 -9.33 6.12 10.95
CA ARG A 215 -9.43 5.65 12.33
C ARG A 215 -10.57 6.40 13.02
N PHE A 216 -11.66 5.70 13.32
CA PHE A 216 -12.78 6.30 14.05
C PHE A 216 -12.81 5.84 15.51
N ARG A 217 -12.89 6.79 16.44
CA ARG A 217 -13.00 6.53 17.88
C ARG A 217 -14.15 7.33 18.45
N SER A 218 -15.00 6.69 19.24
CA SER A 218 -16.07 7.36 19.99
C SER A 218 -16.14 6.82 21.42
N LYS A 219 -16.89 7.50 22.28
CA LYS A 219 -17.08 7.05 23.66
C LYS A 219 -18.16 5.96 23.71
N ASP A 220 -17.89 4.88 24.44
CA ASP A 220 -18.90 3.86 24.71
C ASP A 220 -19.88 4.30 25.81
N GLN A 221 -20.81 3.41 26.20
CA GLN A 221 -21.78 3.70 27.27
C GLN A 221 -21.14 3.97 28.63
N LYS A 222 -19.88 3.58 28.85
CA LYS A 222 -19.11 3.83 30.07
C LYS A 222 -18.27 5.10 29.98
N GLY A 223 -18.21 5.73 28.81
CA GLY A 223 -17.41 6.91 28.53
C GLY A 223 -15.97 6.59 28.09
N ASP A 224 -15.62 5.32 27.89
CA ASP A 224 -14.32 4.88 27.43
C ASP A 224 -14.18 5.11 25.92
N LEU A 225 -13.02 5.59 25.47
CA LEU A 225 -12.75 5.74 24.03
C LEU A 225 -12.53 4.36 23.40
N VAL A 226 -13.38 4.01 22.44
CA VAL A 226 -13.31 2.75 21.70
C VAL A 226 -13.09 3.03 20.22
N GLU A 227 -12.17 2.29 19.63
CA GLU A 227 -11.93 2.32 18.18
C GLU A 227 -12.94 1.44 17.47
N HIS A 228 -13.48 1.95 16.36
CA HIS A 228 -14.54 1.33 15.61
C HIS A 228 -14.07 1.00 14.20
N THR A 229 -14.27 -0.26 13.79
CA THR A 229 -14.19 -0.62 12.38
C THR A 229 -15.37 0.01 11.63
N LEU A 230 -15.05 0.81 10.62
CA LEU A 230 -16.03 1.39 9.72
C LEU A 230 -16.49 0.38 8.68
N ARG A 231 -17.72 0.55 8.22
CA ARG A 231 -18.33 -0.21 7.13
C ARG A 231 -18.65 0.74 5.97
N PRO A 232 -18.88 0.25 4.75
CA PRO A 232 -19.25 1.11 3.62
C PRO A 232 -20.43 2.04 3.96
N GLU A 233 -21.45 1.52 4.64
CA GLU A 233 -22.67 2.27 4.98
C GLU A 233 -22.43 3.37 6.02
N ASP A 234 -21.33 3.28 6.80
CA ASP A 234 -20.93 4.34 7.73
C ASP A 234 -20.51 5.62 6.98
N LEU A 235 -20.22 5.54 5.68
CA LEU A 235 -19.76 6.66 4.85
C LEU A 235 -20.80 7.12 3.81
N ASP A 236 -22.01 6.54 3.78
CA ASP A 236 -23.05 6.85 2.78
C ASP A 236 -23.50 8.32 2.81
N GLU A 237 -23.47 8.95 3.99
CA GLU A 237 -23.84 10.35 4.21
C GLU A 237 -22.67 11.32 3.95
N MET A 238 -21.49 10.83 3.58
CA MET A 238 -20.35 11.69 3.27
C MET A 238 -20.59 12.43 1.96
N SER A 239 -20.36 13.74 1.96
CA SER A 239 -20.52 14.55 0.76
C SER A 239 -19.58 14.08 -0.35
N LYS A 240 -20.04 14.15 -1.61
CA LYS A 240 -19.20 13.82 -2.77
C LYS A 240 -17.91 14.64 -2.83
N ARG A 241 -17.97 15.89 -2.34
CA ARG A 241 -16.82 16.79 -2.24
C ARG A 241 -15.77 16.22 -1.28
N ASP A 242 -16.20 15.82 -0.09
CA ASP A 242 -15.31 15.24 0.92
C ASP A 242 -14.70 13.94 0.44
N ILE A 243 -15.46 13.07 -0.24
CA ILE A 243 -14.93 11.82 -0.83
C ILE A 243 -13.77 12.09 -1.79
N GLU A 244 -13.92 13.04 -2.73
CA GLU A 244 -12.86 13.32 -3.71
C GLU A 244 -11.63 13.99 -3.06
N ILE A 245 -11.82 14.98 -2.20
CA ILE A 245 -10.71 15.63 -1.50
C ILE A 245 -9.98 14.64 -0.59
N LEU A 246 -10.73 13.79 0.13
CA LEU A 246 -10.16 12.78 1.00
C LEU A 246 -9.33 11.77 0.20
N THR A 247 -9.83 11.32 -0.96
CA THR A 247 -9.08 10.44 -1.87
C THR A 247 -7.77 11.09 -2.31
N GLU A 248 -7.81 12.33 -2.79
CA GLU A 248 -6.60 13.08 -3.20
C GLU A 248 -5.61 13.21 -2.04
N ARG A 249 -6.10 13.45 -0.81
CA ARG A 249 -5.24 13.58 0.37
C ARG A 249 -4.67 12.26 0.85
N ILE A 250 -5.40 11.15 0.72
CA ILE A 250 -4.86 9.81 1.00
C ILE A 250 -3.69 9.53 0.07
N GLU A 251 -3.81 9.83 -1.23
CA GLU A 251 -2.73 9.66 -2.20
C GLU A 251 -1.55 10.60 -1.91
N ALA A 252 -1.81 11.88 -1.61
CA ALA A 252 -0.77 12.87 -1.34
C ALA A 252 0.06 12.53 -0.09
N ASN A 253 -0.62 12.09 0.99
CA ASN A 253 0.01 11.73 2.27
C ASN A 253 0.43 10.25 2.35
N GLY A 254 0.13 9.45 1.32
CA GLY A 254 0.53 8.06 1.27
C GLY A 254 2.05 7.92 1.40
N ILE A 255 2.48 7.03 2.28
CA ILE A 255 3.90 6.65 2.46
C ILE A 255 4.24 5.40 1.64
N GLY A 256 5.52 5.09 1.52
CA GLY A 256 6.01 3.93 0.75
C GLY A 256 6.50 4.28 -0.65
N PRO A 257 6.75 3.27 -1.49
CA PRO A 257 7.24 3.48 -2.84
C PRO A 257 6.16 4.11 -3.74
N ASP A 258 6.53 5.12 -4.51
CA ASP A 258 5.73 5.60 -5.62
C ASP A 258 5.79 4.55 -6.74
N MET A 259 4.66 3.89 -7.00
CA MET A 259 4.59 2.83 -8.01
C MET A 259 4.52 3.39 -9.44
N GLN A 260 4.70 4.70 -9.64
CA GLN A 260 4.69 5.33 -10.96
C GLN A 260 6.09 5.45 -11.55
N VAL A 261 6.17 5.25 -12.87
CA VAL A 261 7.35 5.57 -13.66
C VAL A 261 7.01 6.64 -14.67
N THR A 262 7.94 7.56 -14.88
CA THR A 262 7.76 8.66 -15.83
C THR A 262 8.83 8.62 -16.90
N GLY A 263 8.51 9.13 -18.08
CA GLY A 263 9.44 9.15 -19.21
C GLY A 263 8.90 9.98 -20.37
N ARG A 264 9.56 9.85 -21.54
CA ARG A 264 9.15 10.51 -22.78
C ARG A 264 8.90 9.50 -23.88
N CYS A 265 7.78 9.66 -24.58
CA CYS A 265 7.46 8.85 -25.75
C CYS A 265 8.49 9.09 -26.87
N PRO A 266 9.11 8.04 -27.44
CA PRO A 266 10.10 8.21 -28.51
C PRO A 266 9.48 8.71 -29.82
N SER A 267 8.16 8.57 -30.03
CA SER A 267 7.49 9.00 -31.27
C SER A 267 7.06 10.47 -31.27
N CYS A 268 6.54 10.98 -30.15
CA CYS A 268 5.94 12.33 -30.09
C CYS A 268 6.57 13.24 -29.02
N ALA A 269 7.59 12.76 -28.30
CA ALA A 269 8.25 13.43 -27.19
C ALA A 269 7.34 13.81 -26.00
N GLY A 270 6.06 13.40 -26.01
CA GLY A 270 5.13 13.61 -24.92
C GLY A 270 5.60 12.89 -23.65
N THR A 271 5.42 13.53 -22.49
CA THR A 271 5.63 12.90 -21.19
C THR A 271 4.53 11.87 -20.93
N PHE A 272 4.90 10.75 -20.33
CA PHE A 272 3.95 9.75 -19.84
C PHE A 272 4.19 9.48 -18.35
N VAL A 273 3.14 9.02 -17.69
CA VAL A 273 3.15 8.44 -16.34
C VAL A 273 2.53 7.06 -16.47
N HIS A 274 3.19 6.04 -15.94
CA HIS A 274 2.71 4.67 -16.03
C HIS A 274 2.86 3.97 -14.68
N ASN A 275 1.81 3.30 -14.22
CA ASN A 275 1.89 2.50 -13.00
C ASN A 275 2.67 1.21 -13.27
N LEU A 276 3.59 0.86 -12.38
CA LEU A 276 4.25 -0.44 -12.36
C LEU A 276 3.22 -1.53 -12.09
N GLU A 277 3.11 -2.47 -13.03
CA GLU A 277 2.28 -3.64 -12.84
C GLU A 277 2.99 -4.63 -11.91
N TRP A 278 2.58 -4.63 -10.65
CA TRP A 278 3.25 -5.37 -9.58
C TRP A 278 2.71 -6.80 -9.39
N GLY A 279 1.76 -7.24 -10.22
CA GLY A 279 1.34 -8.64 -10.28
C GLY A 279 2.52 -9.56 -10.58
N TYR A 280 2.60 -10.72 -9.92
CA TYR A 280 3.79 -11.59 -9.94
C TYR A 280 4.33 -11.89 -11.34
N ASP A 281 3.45 -12.32 -12.26
CA ASP A 281 3.85 -12.73 -13.60
C ASP A 281 4.45 -11.56 -14.41
N ASN A 282 3.96 -10.34 -14.20
CA ASN A 282 4.46 -9.15 -14.89
C ASN A 282 5.70 -8.58 -14.20
N PHE A 283 5.73 -8.58 -12.87
CA PHE A 283 6.78 -7.93 -12.09
C PHE A 283 8.05 -8.78 -11.93
N PHE A 284 7.90 -10.09 -11.67
CA PHE A 284 9.01 -11.03 -11.56
C PHE A 284 9.28 -11.79 -12.87
N GLY A 285 8.27 -11.94 -13.74
CA GLY A 285 8.40 -12.67 -15.01
C GLY A 285 8.95 -11.86 -16.18
N SER A 286 8.81 -10.53 -16.20
CA SER A 286 9.21 -9.65 -17.33
C SER A 286 10.69 -9.73 -17.73
N SER A 287 11.56 -10.14 -16.81
CA SER A 287 13.01 -10.32 -17.00
C SER A 287 13.38 -11.57 -17.81
N SER A 288 12.46 -12.53 -17.93
CA SER A 288 12.69 -13.83 -18.58
C SER A 288 12.24 -13.90 -20.04
N GLN A 289 11.49 -12.90 -20.53
CA GLN A 289 11.09 -12.88 -21.92
C GLN A 289 12.28 -12.42 -22.78
N PRO A 290 12.71 -13.23 -23.76
CA PRO A 290 13.68 -12.76 -24.74
C PRO A 290 13.10 -11.51 -25.39
N SER A 291 13.88 -10.43 -25.44
CA SER A 291 13.50 -9.24 -26.20
C SER A 291 13.14 -9.73 -27.61
N ALA A 292 11.88 -9.53 -28.02
CA ALA A 292 11.44 -9.80 -29.38
C ALA A 292 12.15 -8.81 -30.32
N ALA A 293 13.43 -9.04 -30.53
CA ALA A 293 14.23 -8.38 -31.54
C ALA A 293 13.94 -9.11 -32.85
N GLY A 294 13.15 -8.48 -33.72
CA GLY A 294 13.04 -8.89 -35.12
C GLY A 294 11.72 -9.54 -35.51
N SER A 295 10.67 -8.74 -35.60
CA SER A 295 9.61 -8.96 -36.58
C SER A 295 9.09 -7.60 -37.05
N SER A 296 9.94 -6.90 -37.79
CA SER A 296 9.55 -5.81 -38.69
C SER A 296 9.33 -6.39 -40.08
#